data_AF-A0A975BD51-F1
#
_entry.id   AF-A0A975BD51-F1
#
_cell.length_a   1.000
_cell.length_b   1.000
_cell.length_c   1.000
_cell.angle_alpha   90.00
_cell.angle_beta   90.00
_cell.angle_gamma   90.00
#
_symmetry.space_group_name_H-M   'P 1'
#
loop_
_entity.id
_entity.type
_entity.pdbx_description
1 polymer ?
#
loop_
_entity_poly.entity_id
_entity_poly.type
_entity_poly.pdbx_seq_one_letter_code
_entity_poly.pdbx_strand_id
1 'polypeptide(L)'
;MSEGVNVRVTGKLRQFINEQTGEHGLYESASEYVRDLIRRDYKKKESQKWNVLVKQLQPGMNADESEFVEFDPEEIIKTAKKEKNANTA
;
A
#
# COMPACT_ATOMS: atom_id res chain seq x y z
N MET A 1 3.29 23.65 -14.67
CA MET A 1 4.32 24.23 -13.79
C MET A 1 4.70 23.16 -12.78
N SER A 2 5.92 22.62 -12.81
CA SER A 2 6.37 21.69 -11.77
C SER A 2 6.77 22.49 -10.53
N GLU A 3 6.08 22.29 -9.42
CA GLU A 3 6.50 22.86 -8.13
C GLU A 3 7.67 22.07 -7.57
N GLY A 4 8.75 22.76 -7.20
CA GLY A 4 9.93 22.16 -6.60
C GLY A 4 9.72 21.92 -5.10
N VAL A 5 10.08 20.74 -4.63
CA VAL A 5 10.09 20.41 -3.20
C VAL A 5 11.52 20.55 -2.68
N ASN A 6 11.72 21.36 -1.63
CA ASN A 6 13.02 21.47 -0.94
C ASN A 6 13.04 20.55 0.29
N VAL A 7 13.91 19.54 0.27
CA VAL A 7 14.04 18.55 1.36
C VAL A 7 15.45 18.62 1.92
N ARG A 8 15.57 18.81 3.24
CA ARG A 8 16.86 18.70 3.94
C ARG A 8 17.16 17.25 4.26
N VAL A 9 18.24 16.73 3.71
CA VAL A 9 18.75 15.38 4.00
C VAL A 9 20.12 15.50 4.65
N THR A 10 20.32 14.83 5.78
CA THR A 10 21.55 14.94 6.59
C THR A 10 22.14 13.57 6.93
N GLY A 11 23.38 13.56 7.43
CA GLY A 11 24.05 12.35 7.90
C GLY A 11 24.24 11.29 6.82
N LYS A 12 23.99 10.03 7.18
CA LYS A 12 24.19 8.85 6.31
C LYS A 12 23.38 8.91 5.02
N LEU A 13 22.18 9.49 5.05
CA LEU A 13 21.35 9.62 3.86
C LEU A 13 21.94 10.61 2.85
N ARG A 14 22.58 11.69 3.31
CA ARG A 14 23.29 12.62 2.42
C ARG A 14 24.49 11.94 1.76
N GLN A 15 25.27 11.18 2.55
CA GLN A 15 26.39 10.41 2.01
C GLN A 15 25.92 9.42 0.95
N PHE A 16 24.84 8.69 1.23
CA PHE A 16 24.27 7.73 0.28
C PHE A 16 23.82 8.39 -1.02
N ILE A 17 23.12 9.54 -0.94
CA ILE A 17 22.75 10.31 -2.15
C ILE A 17 24.00 10.70 -2.93
N ASN A 18 25.05 11.20 -2.25
CA ASN A 18 26.29 11.57 -2.92
C ASN A 18 26.98 10.38 -3.60
N GLU A 19 26.92 9.17 -3.03
CA GLU A 19 27.43 7.95 -3.66
C GLU A 19 26.62 7.59 -4.91
N GLN A 20 25.30 7.79 -4.88
CA GLN A 20 24.42 7.53 -6.02
C GLN A 20 24.54 8.58 -7.13
N THR A 21 25.01 9.79 -6.83
CA THR A 21 25.12 10.92 -7.77
C THR A 21 26.56 11.40 -8.00
N GLY A 22 27.53 10.65 -7.51
CA GLY A 22 28.95 10.96 -7.67
C GLY A 22 29.46 10.59 -9.07
N GLU A 23 30.77 10.68 -9.27
CA GLU A 23 31.43 10.40 -10.57
C GLU A 23 31.16 8.97 -11.10
N HIS A 24 30.92 8.02 -10.20
CA HIS A 24 30.54 6.64 -10.52
C HIS A 24 29.07 6.32 -10.13
N GLY A 25 28.28 7.36 -9.86
CA GLY A 25 26.87 7.25 -9.51
C GLY A 25 26.01 6.85 -10.70
N LEU A 26 24.84 6.29 -10.41
CA LEU A 26 23.85 5.91 -11.43
C LEU A 26 22.93 7.06 -11.86
N TYR A 27 22.98 8.20 -11.17
CA TYR A 27 22.08 9.33 -11.36
C TYR A 27 22.87 10.63 -11.53
N GLU A 28 22.37 11.54 -12.34
CA GLU A 28 23.03 12.82 -12.61
C GLU A 28 22.79 13.84 -11.50
N SER A 29 21.72 13.67 -10.71
CA SER A 29 21.38 14.60 -9.64
C SER A 29 20.61 13.95 -8.49
N ALA A 30 20.70 14.57 -7.31
CA ALA A 30 19.92 14.15 -6.14
C ALA A 30 18.41 14.21 -6.42
N SER A 31 17.94 15.21 -7.16
CA SER A 31 16.53 15.35 -7.52
C SER A 31 16.07 14.23 -8.46
N GLU A 32 16.93 13.73 -9.35
CA GLU A 32 16.63 12.57 -10.18
C GLU A 32 16.50 11.30 -9.34
N TYR A 33 17.50 11.03 -8.48
CA TYR A 33 17.48 9.88 -7.60
C TYR A 33 16.24 9.87 -6.69
N VAL A 34 15.89 11.02 -6.09
CA VAL A 34 14.71 11.16 -5.24
C VAL A 34 13.42 10.93 -6.04
N ARG A 35 13.32 11.47 -7.27
CA ARG A 35 12.16 11.21 -8.14
C ARG A 35 12.00 9.72 -8.44
N ASP A 36 13.10 9.02 -8.73
CA ASP A 36 13.05 7.59 -8.98
C ASP A 36 12.66 6.80 -7.71
N LEU A 37 13.22 7.15 -6.56
CA LEU A 37 12.85 6.57 -5.26
C LEU A 37 11.34 6.69 -4.99
N ILE A 38 10.77 7.88 -5.21
CA ILE A 38 9.34 8.14 -5.02
C ILE A 38 8.50 7.29 -5.99
N ARG A 39 8.91 7.16 -7.25
CA ARG A 39 8.21 6.31 -8.23
C ARG A 39 8.24 4.84 -7.80
N ARG A 40 9.37 4.34 -7.29
CA ARG A 40 9.49 2.96 -6.80
C ARG A 40 8.61 2.74 -5.56
N ASP A 41 8.60 3.68 -4.61
CA ASP A 41 7.73 3.62 -3.43
C ASP A 41 6.25 3.61 -3.83
N TYR A 42 5.85 4.49 -4.76
CA TYR A 42 4.50 4.54 -5.28
C TYR A 42 4.08 3.21 -5.92
N LYS A 43 4.90 2.67 -6.84
CA LYS A 43 4.63 1.37 -7.47
C LYS A 43 4.53 0.23 -6.47
N LYS A 44 5.40 0.22 -5.44
CA LYS A 44 5.38 -0.77 -4.37
C LYS A 44 4.07 -0.69 -3.58
N LYS A 45 3.64 0.51 -3.19
CA LYS A 45 2.39 0.72 -2.46
C LYS A 45 1.16 0.32 -3.27
N GLU A 46 1.11 0.68 -4.55
CA GLU A 46 0.00 0.26 -5.43
C GLU A 46 -0.06 -1.26 -5.59
N SER A 47 1.10 -1.91 -5.81
CA SER A 47 1.18 -3.37 -5.90
C SER A 47 0.77 -4.05 -4.58
N GLN A 48 1.15 -3.47 -3.43
CA GLN A 48 0.74 -3.98 -2.13
C GLN A 48 -0.77 -3.89 -1.91
N LYS A 49 -1.42 -2.78 -2.31
CA LYS A 49 -2.89 -2.66 -2.23
C LYS A 49 -3.58 -3.75 -3.03
N TRP A 50 -3.12 -3.98 -4.27
CA TRP A 50 -3.66 -5.05 -5.12
C TRP A 50 -3.46 -6.43 -4.49
N ASN A 51 -2.26 -6.72 -4.00
CA ASN A 51 -1.96 -8.01 -3.37
C ASN A 51 -2.77 -8.24 -2.08
N VAL A 52 -3.03 -7.19 -1.29
CA VAL A 52 -3.90 -7.28 -0.12
C VAL A 52 -5.32 -7.62 -0.52
N LEU A 53 -5.87 -6.96 -1.55
CA LEU A 53 -7.21 -7.25 -2.05
C LEU A 53 -7.33 -8.70 -2.56
N VAL A 54 -6.39 -9.13 -3.40
CA VAL A 54 -6.37 -10.51 -3.91
C VAL A 54 -6.28 -11.52 -2.76
N LYS A 55 -5.41 -11.27 -1.77
CA LYS A 55 -5.27 -12.15 -0.60
C LYS A 55 -6.56 -12.21 0.23
N GLN A 56 -7.31 -11.12 0.35
CA GLN A 56 -8.59 -11.09 1.05
C GLN A 56 -9.68 -11.87 0.31
N LEU A 57 -9.67 -11.84 -1.02
CA LEU A 57 -10.66 -12.54 -1.85
C LEU A 57 -10.32 -14.01 -2.09
N GLN A 58 -9.04 -14.38 -2.02
CA GLN A 58 -8.54 -15.73 -2.32
C GLN A 58 -9.27 -16.85 -1.56
N PRO A 59 -9.65 -16.74 -0.28
CA PRO A 59 -10.43 -17.76 0.40
C PRO A 59 -11.77 -18.01 -0.28
N GLY A 60 -12.52 -16.96 -0.61
CA GLY A 60 -13.80 -17.08 -1.29
C GLY A 60 -13.66 -17.56 -2.74
N MET A 61 -12.59 -17.15 -3.44
CA MET A 61 -12.33 -17.62 -4.81
C MET A 61 -11.97 -19.11 -4.89
N ASN A 62 -11.42 -19.67 -3.82
CA ASN A 62 -11.02 -21.07 -3.74
C ASN A 62 -12.04 -21.95 -3.00
N ALA A 63 -13.09 -21.36 -2.44
CA ALA A 63 -14.14 -22.10 -1.74
C ALA A 63 -14.99 -22.90 -2.74
N ASP A 64 -15.48 -24.06 -2.30
CA ASP A 64 -16.43 -24.84 -3.09
C ASP A 64 -17.79 -24.14 -3.14
N GLU A 65 -18.56 -24.34 -4.22
CA GLU A 65 -19.88 -23.73 -4.36
C GLU A 65 -20.83 -24.13 -3.22
N SER A 66 -20.66 -25.32 -2.65
CA SER A 66 -21.42 -25.80 -1.49
C SER A 66 -21.13 -25.06 -0.18
N GLU A 67 -20.05 -24.28 -0.10
CA GLU A 67 -19.73 -23.44 1.06
C GLU A 67 -20.49 -22.10 1.04
N PHE A 68 -21.10 -21.74 -0.10
CA PHE A 68 -21.89 -20.51 -0.22
C PHE A 68 -23.33 -20.72 0.26
N VAL A 69 -23.83 -19.75 1.02
CA VAL A 69 -25.21 -19.73 1.53
C VAL A 69 -26.04 -18.68 0.81
N GLU A 70 -27.36 -18.84 0.83
CA GLU A 70 -28.28 -17.86 0.27
C GLU A 70 -28.14 -16.51 0.99
N PHE A 71 -28.12 -15.43 0.21
CA PHE A 71 -27.88 -14.09 0.72
C PHE A 71 -29.20 -13.40 1.06
N ASP A 72 -29.51 -13.28 2.36
CA ASP A 72 -30.60 -12.45 2.87
C ASP A 72 -30.06 -11.18 3.55
N PRO A 73 -30.21 -10.00 2.92
CA PRO A 73 -29.76 -8.73 3.49
C PRO A 73 -30.36 -8.41 4.87
N GLU A 74 -31.63 -8.78 5.12
CA GLU A 74 -32.32 -8.41 6.35
C GLU A 74 -31.81 -9.22 7.55
N GLU A 75 -31.56 -10.52 7.35
CA GLU A 75 -30.99 -11.40 8.38
C GLU A 75 -29.55 -10.99 8.76
N ILE A 76 -28.73 -10.60 7.78
CA ILE A 76 -27.35 -10.14 8.02
C ILE A 76 -27.36 -8.86 8.87
N ILE A 77 -28.20 -7.88 8.52
CA ILE A 77 -28.31 -6.63 9.28
C ILE A 77 -28.78 -6.89 10.72
N LYS A 78 -29.75 -7.80 10.89
CA LYS A 78 -30.26 -8.19 12.21
C LYS A 78 -29.17 -8.83 13.07
N THR A 79 -28.38 -9.73 12.49
CA THR A 79 -27.28 -10.44 13.18
C THR A 79 -26.17 -9.47 13.60
N ALA A 80 -25.72 -8.61 12.69
CA ALA A 80 -24.69 -7.62 12.98
C ALA A 80 -25.10 -6.63 14.10
N LYS A 81 -26.39 -6.23 14.13
CA LYS A 81 -26.92 -5.40 15.22
C LYS A 81 -26.91 -6.12 16.56
N LYS A 82 -27.22 -7.42 16.59
CA LYS A 82 -27.20 -8.25 17.80
C LYS A 82 -25.77 -8.39 18.35
N GLU A 83 -24.79 -8.64 17.50
CA GLU A 83 -23.37 -8.72 17.89
C GLU A 83 -22.84 -7.40 18.44
N LYS A 84 -23.18 -6.26 17.80
CA LYS A 84 -22.82 -4.93 18.31
C LYS A 84 -23.34 -4.70 19.73
N ASN A 85 -24.59 -5.07 19.99
CA ASN A 85 -25.21 -4.88 21.30
C ASN A 85 -24.58 -5.80 22.37
N ALA A 86 -24.19 -7.02 22.00
CA ALA A 86 -23.51 -7.97 22.90
C ALA A 86 -22.08 -7.54 23.25
N ASN A 87 -21.37 -6.88 22.33
CA ASN A 87 -20.01 -6.38 22.58
C ASN A 87 -19.95 -5.04 23.35
N THR A 88 -21.11 -4.40 23.56
CA THR A 88 -21.24 -3.12 24.27
C THR A 88 -21.82 -3.30 25.69
N ALA A 89 -22.21 -4.53 26.06
CA ALA A 89 -22.70 -4.91 27.39
C ALA A 89 -21.58 -5.54 28.22
#